data_AF-U3TUP7-F1
#
_entry.id   AF-U3TUP7-F1
#
_cell.length_a   1.000
_cell.length_b   1.000
_cell.length_c   1.000
_cell.angle_alpha   90.00
_cell.angle_beta   90.00
_cell.angle_gamma   90.00
#
_symmetry.space_group_name_H-M   'P 1'
#
loop_
_entity.id
_entity.type
_entity.pdbx_description
1 polymer ?
#
loop_
_entity_poly.entity_id
_entity_poly.type
_entity_poly.pdbx_seq_one_letter_code
_entity_poly.pdbx_strand_id
1 'polypeptide(L)'
;MASSRRWSTSGAAGAWGIGPDSHVSLSALEELRWLEYGQRLRDRRRNRITLTNQPSVGDLLWQQAAQGGAQACGIASGELAVGKRADWLVLEEDALLASVSSAALLNRWLFAGSSQQIRDVFVAGQPVIQQGHHAAEEAAAAGATAAGKRAKLSAIRRARRSSSGAPVSPPSTPTGRYRPSPASIG
;
A
#
# COMPACT_ATOMS: atom_id res chain seq x y z
N MET A 1 20.31 10.79 19.78
CA MET A 1 18.91 11.19 20.06
C MET A 1 18.20 11.40 18.73
N ALA A 2 17.47 10.40 18.25
CA ALA A 2 16.73 10.51 16.99
C ALA A 2 15.43 11.30 17.25
N SER A 3 15.32 12.47 16.62
CA SER A 3 14.11 13.29 16.62
C SER A 3 12.97 12.52 15.93
N SER A 4 12.09 11.90 16.71
CA SER A 4 10.83 11.36 16.20
C SER A 4 9.93 12.54 15.81
N ARG A 5 9.66 12.68 14.50
CA ARG A 5 8.66 13.65 14.03
C ARG A 5 7.32 13.22 14.63
N ARG A 6 6.81 14.04 15.54
CA ARG A 6 5.46 13.94 16.07
C ARG A 6 4.50 14.25 14.93
N TRP A 7 3.60 13.32 14.59
CA TRP A 7 2.39 13.69 13.85
C TRP A 7 1.55 14.51 14.81
N SER A 8 1.67 15.83 14.70
CA SER A 8 1.04 16.81 15.58
C SER A 8 0.32 17.80 14.68
N THR A 9 -0.99 17.91 14.86
CA THR A 9 -1.84 18.95 14.24
C THR A 9 -1.69 20.32 14.90
N SER A 10 -0.70 20.50 15.78
CA SER A 10 -0.41 21.79 16.40
C SER A 10 0.29 22.73 15.40
N GLY A 11 -0.50 23.54 14.70
CA GLY A 11 -0.05 24.81 14.11
C GLY A 11 -0.12 24.93 12.58
N ALA A 12 -0.16 23.82 11.86
CA ALA A 12 -0.55 23.79 10.45
C ALA A 12 -1.26 22.45 10.22
N ALA A 13 -2.53 22.47 9.81
CA ALA A 13 -3.20 21.27 9.34
C ALA A 13 -2.57 20.89 7.99
N GLY A 14 -1.45 20.17 8.03
CA GLY A 14 -0.80 19.67 6.83
C GLY A 14 -1.75 18.75 6.08
N ALA A 15 -1.93 18.99 4.78
CA ALA A 15 -2.68 18.08 3.93
C ALA A 15 -1.92 16.75 3.82
N TRP A 16 -2.64 15.63 3.91
CA TRP A 16 -2.08 14.29 3.79
C TRP A 16 -3.09 13.34 3.14
N GLY A 17 -2.59 12.27 2.54
CA GLY A 17 -3.39 11.20 1.97
C GLY A 17 -2.72 9.86 2.21
N ILE A 18 -3.35 8.78 1.75
CA ILE A 18 -2.80 7.43 1.77
C ILE A 18 -2.54 6.93 0.35
N GLY A 19 -1.60 5.99 0.22
CA GLY A 19 -1.31 5.31 -1.03
C GLY A 19 -0.60 3.99 -0.75
N PRO A 20 -0.90 2.91 -1.50
CA PRO A 20 -0.43 1.56 -1.20
C PRO A 20 1.07 1.33 -1.50
N ASP A 21 1.75 2.31 -2.12
CA ASP A 21 3.15 2.26 -2.54
C ASP A 21 3.51 0.97 -3.30
N SER A 22 4.11 -0.01 -2.61
CA SER A 22 4.52 -1.28 -3.19
C SER A 22 3.36 -2.26 -3.47
N HIS A 23 2.13 -1.90 -3.14
CA HIS A 23 0.92 -2.72 -3.30
C HIS A 23 0.92 -4.03 -2.48
N VAL A 24 1.63 -4.06 -1.34
CA VAL A 24 1.59 -5.23 -0.44
C VAL A 24 0.25 -5.32 0.29
N SER A 25 -0.37 -4.16 0.55
CA SER A 25 -1.79 -4.04 0.91
C SER A 25 -2.52 -3.18 -0.12
N LEU A 26 -3.78 -3.53 -0.39
CA LEU A 26 -4.70 -2.81 -1.27
C LEU A 26 -5.99 -2.45 -0.52
N SER A 27 -5.85 -1.88 0.68
CA SER A 27 -6.98 -1.59 1.57
C SER A 27 -6.87 -0.22 2.22
N ALA A 28 -7.76 0.70 1.85
CA ALA A 28 -7.85 2.00 2.52
C ALA A 28 -8.10 1.86 4.03
N LEU A 29 -8.85 0.82 4.44
CA LEU A 29 -9.09 0.55 5.86
C LEU A 29 -7.81 0.18 6.56
N GLU A 30 -6.97 -0.66 5.95
CA GLU A 30 -5.72 -1.10 6.54
C GLU A 30 -4.75 0.07 6.71
N GLU A 31 -4.58 0.88 5.67
CA GLU A 31 -3.74 2.08 5.70
C GLU A 31 -4.14 3.03 6.84
N LEU A 32 -5.43 3.39 6.92
CA LEU A 32 -5.92 4.33 7.94
C LEU A 32 -5.90 3.72 9.35
N ARG A 33 -6.29 2.44 9.48
CA ARG A 33 -6.28 1.74 10.78
C ARG A 33 -4.87 1.67 11.34
N TRP A 34 -3.88 1.32 10.51
CA TRP A 34 -2.49 1.25 10.95
C TRP A 34 -1.83 2.61 11.14
N LEU A 35 -2.26 3.64 10.40
CA LEU A 35 -1.82 5.01 10.68
C LEU A 35 -2.16 5.41 12.12
N GLU A 36 -3.41 5.20 12.56
CA GLU A 36 -3.82 5.44 13.94
C GLU A 36 -3.13 4.46 14.92
N TYR A 37 -3.12 3.16 14.63
CA TYR A 37 -2.54 2.17 15.54
C TYR A 37 -1.04 2.37 15.74
N GLY A 38 -0.30 2.81 14.72
CA GLY A 38 1.09 3.19 14.84
C GLY A 38 1.30 4.34 15.82
N GLN A 39 0.43 5.36 15.80
CA GLN A 39 0.47 6.43 16.79
C GLN A 39 0.12 5.90 18.19
N ARG A 40 -0.87 5.00 18.29
CA ARG A 40 -1.26 4.40 19.58
C ARG A 40 -0.13 3.61 20.21
N LEU A 41 0.58 2.81 19.42
CA LEU A 41 1.72 2.02 19.86
C LEU A 41 2.86 2.92 20.32
N ARG A 42 3.19 3.95 19.54
CA ARG A 42 4.25 4.92 19.89
C ARG A 42 3.94 5.66 21.20
N ASP A 43 2.71 6.15 21.35
CA ASP A 43 2.34 7.05 22.44
C ASP A 43 1.72 6.31 23.65
N ARG A 44 1.49 5.00 23.53
CA ARG A 44 0.79 4.15 24.51
C ARG A 44 -0.55 4.73 24.96
N ARG A 45 -1.28 5.34 24.02
CA ARG A 45 -2.58 6.01 24.25
C ARG A 45 -3.52 5.73 23.09
N ARG A 46 -4.83 5.79 23.34
CA ARG A 46 -5.88 5.65 22.31
C ARG A 46 -6.24 7.00 21.69
N ASN A 47 -6.93 6.97 20.55
CA ASN A 47 -7.51 8.13 19.86
C ASN A 47 -6.47 9.24 19.64
N ARG A 48 -5.40 8.93 18.90
CA ARG A 48 -4.26 9.83 18.75
C ARG A 48 -4.49 10.88 17.67
N ILE A 49 -5.10 10.49 16.57
CA ILE A 49 -5.43 11.38 15.46
C ILE A 49 -6.87 11.87 15.65
N THR A 50 -7.02 12.99 16.35
CA THR A 50 -8.31 13.66 16.61
C THR A 50 -8.15 15.18 16.54
N LEU A 51 -9.25 15.89 16.31
CA LEU A 51 -9.34 17.35 16.45
C LEU A 51 -10.35 17.69 17.55
N THR A 52 -10.22 18.86 18.16
CA THR A 52 -11.16 19.32 19.21
C THR A 52 -12.61 19.36 18.71
N ASN A 53 -12.83 19.71 17.44
CA ASN A 53 -14.13 19.76 16.80
C ASN A 53 -14.51 18.48 16.02
N GLN A 54 -13.62 17.49 15.95
CA GLN A 54 -13.89 16.20 15.31
C GLN A 54 -13.22 15.07 16.14
N PRO A 55 -13.89 14.60 17.21
CA PRO A 55 -13.37 13.56 18.08
C PRO A 55 -13.49 12.15 17.47
N SER A 56 -14.28 11.99 16.41
CA SER A 56 -14.42 10.72 15.69
C SER A 56 -13.18 10.48 14.84
N VAL A 57 -12.31 9.58 15.31
CA VAL A 57 -11.05 9.23 14.63
C VAL A 57 -11.30 8.75 13.20
N GLY A 58 -12.28 7.87 13.01
CA GLY A 58 -12.62 7.30 11.70
C GLY A 58 -13.09 8.36 10.71
N ASP A 59 -13.95 9.28 11.15
CA ASP A 59 -14.43 10.38 10.29
C ASP A 59 -13.27 11.29 9.90
N LEU A 60 -12.43 11.66 10.88
CA LEU A 60 -11.28 12.53 10.64
C LEU A 60 -10.31 11.90 9.64
N LEU A 61 -9.92 10.64 9.86
CA LEU A 61 -8.99 9.93 9.00
C LEU A 61 -9.54 9.79 7.57
N TRP A 62 -10.81 9.39 7.44
CA TRP A 62 -11.43 9.21 6.13
C TRP A 62 -11.53 10.53 5.36
N GLN A 63 -12.06 11.58 5.98
CA GLN A 63 -12.28 12.87 5.35
C GLN A 63 -10.96 13.54 4.97
N GLN A 64 -9.97 13.57 5.88
CA GLN A 64 -8.68 14.18 5.59
C GLN A 64 -7.92 13.42 4.51
N ALA A 65 -7.92 12.08 4.55
CA ALA A 65 -7.25 11.28 3.52
C ALA A 65 -7.89 11.45 2.14
N ALA A 66 -9.23 11.53 2.07
CA ALA A 66 -9.96 11.76 0.84
C ALA A 66 -9.67 13.15 0.25
N GLN A 67 -9.69 14.19 1.09
CA GLN A 67 -9.42 15.57 0.67
C GLN A 67 -7.96 15.78 0.26
N GLY A 68 -7.01 15.32 1.08
CA GLY A 68 -5.59 15.46 0.78
C GLY A 68 -5.14 14.59 -0.39
N GLY A 69 -5.74 13.40 -0.57
CA GLY A 69 -5.55 12.57 -1.75
C GLY A 69 -6.08 13.26 -3.03
N ALA A 70 -7.28 13.84 -2.98
CA ALA A 70 -7.82 14.60 -4.11
C ALA A 70 -6.94 15.80 -4.48
N GLN A 71 -6.44 16.52 -3.47
CA GLN A 71 -5.46 17.60 -3.67
C GLN A 71 -4.18 17.11 -4.33
N ALA A 72 -3.59 16.02 -3.83
CA ALA A 72 -2.35 15.46 -4.36
C ALA A 72 -2.52 14.97 -5.82
N CYS A 73 -3.68 14.42 -6.15
CA CYS A 73 -4.02 13.98 -7.51
C CYS A 73 -4.46 15.11 -8.44
N GLY A 74 -4.67 16.34 -7.94
CA GLY A 74 -5.18 17.46 -8.75
C GLY A 74 -6.60 17.25 -9.27
N ILE A 75 -7.42 16.45 -8.57
CA ILE A 75 -8.80 16.16 -8.96
C ILE A 75 -9.78 16.88 -8.04
N ALA A 76 -10.86 17.41 -8.60
CA ALA A 76 -11.94 18.04 -7.83
C ALA A 76 -12.82 16.97 -7.16
N SER A 77 -12.27 16.14 -6.29
CA SER A 77 -12.96 15.05 -5.57
C SER A 77 -12.70 15.16 -4.05
N GLY A 78 -12.88 14.08 -3.31
CA GLY A 78 -12.57 13.99 -1.86
C GLY A 78 -13.69 14.47 -0.93
N GLU A 79 -14.81 14.92 -1.49
CA GLU A 79 -15.99 15.38 -0.76
C GLU A 79 -17.24 15.28 -1.65
N LEU A 80 -18.39 14.93 -1.04
CA LEU A 80 -19.69 14.95 -1.71
C LEU A 80 -20.29 16.36 -1.62
N ALA A 81 -19.94 17.20 -2.59
CA ALA A 81 -20.43 18.57 -2.69
C ALA A 81 -20.68 18.95 -4.15
N VAL A 82 -21.59 19.90 -4.36
CA VAL A 82 -21.85 20.47 -5.69
C VAL A 82 -20.55 21.06 -6.26
N GLY A 83 -20.27 20.77 -7.52
CA GLY A 83 -19.03 21.20 -8.20
C GLY A 83 -17.84 20.24 -8.01
N LYS A 84 -17.99 19.15 -7.25
CA LYS A 84 -17.02 18.06 -7.16
C LYS A 84 -17.39 16.91 -8.11
N ARG A 85 -16.38 16.14 -8.52
CA ARG A 85 -16.55 14.88 -9.26
C ARG A 85 -17.32 13.91 -8.38
N ALA A 86 -18.31 13.26 -8.98
CA ALA A 86 -19.20 12.36 -8.27
C ALA A 86 -18.53 10.99 -8.06
N ASP A 87 -17.69 10.89 -7.03
CA ASP A 87 -17.02 9.67 -6.61
C ASP A 87 -17.49 9.26 -5.20
N TRP A 88 -18.00 8.05 -5.05
CA TRP A 88 -18.42 7.53 -3.75
C TRP A 88 -18.43 6.01 -3.72
N LEU A 89 -18.60 5.46 -2.53
CA LEU A 89 -18.85 4.04 -2.33
C LEU A 89 -20.12 3.84 -1.51
N VAL A 90 -20.70 2.66 -1.64
CA VAL A 90 -21.85 2.21 -0.86
C VAL A 90 -21.41 1.02 -0.03
N LEU A 91 -21.69 1.07 1.27
CA LEU A 91 -21.39 -0.03 2.18
C LEU A 91 -22.55 -1.02 2.23
N GLU A 92 -22.24 -2.27 2.56
CA GLU A 92 -23.23 -3.29 2.89
C GLU A 92 -24.01 -2.92 4.16
N GLU A 93 -25.26 -3.37 4.21
CA GLU A 93 -26.13 -3.22 5.39
C GLU A 93 -26.15 -4.52 6.22
N ASP A 94 -24.97 -5.01 6.59
CA ASP A 94 -24.83 -6.19 7.43
C ASP A 94 -25.10 -5.89 8.92
N ALA A 95 -25.13 -6.92 9.77
CA ALA A 95 -25.39 -6.76 11.20
C ALA A 95 -24.37 -5.84 11.92
N LEU A 96 -23.14 -5.75 11.42
CA LEU A 96 -22.09 -4.93 12.02
C LEU A 96 -22.32 -3.43 11.75
N LEU A 97 -22.78 -3.09 10.53
CA LEU A 97 -22.96 -1.71 10.09
C LEU A 97 -24.39 -1.19 10.27
N ALA A 98 -25.41 -2.03 10.08
CA ALA A 98 -26.81 -1.64 10.19
C ALA A 98 -27.24 -1.27 11.62
N SER A 99 -26.47 -1.70 12.63
CA SER A 99 -26.78 -1.47 14.05
C SER A 99 -26.22 -0.16 14.61
N VAL A 100 -25.47 0.62 13.84
CA VAL A 100 -24.87 1.89 14.29
C VAL A 100 -25.50 3.10 13.60
N SER A 101 -25.51 4.24 14.31
CA SER A 101 -25.92 5.51 13.71
C SER A 101 -24.95 5.94 12.62
N SER A 102 -25.42 6.79 11.69
CA SER A 102 -24.58 7.34 10.62
C SER A 102 -23.32 8.04 11.14
N ALA A 103 -23.40 8.70 12.31
CA ALA A 103 -22.27 9.37 12.96
C ALA A 103 -21.21 8.39 13.53
N ALA A 104 -21.55 7.12 13.73
CA ALA A 104 -20.63 6.10 14.19
C ALA A 104 -20.17 5.14 13.07
N LEU A 105 -20.77 5.26 11.88
CA LEU A 105 -20.62 4.31 10.77
C LEU A 105 -19.16 4.18 10.31
N LEU A 106 -18.50 5.28 9.95
CA LEU A 106 -17.10 5.23 9.48
C LEU A 106 -16.15 4.72 10.57
N ASN A 107 -16.37 5.13 11.82
CA ASN A 107 -15.60 4.62 12.94
C ASN A 107 -15.76 3.09 13.11
N ARG A 108 -17.00 2.60 13.03
CA ARG A 108 -17.31 1.17 13.09
C ARG A 108 -16.65 0.42 11.93
N TRP A 109 -16.84 0.89 10.71
CA TRP A 109 -16.31 0.26 9.50
C TRP A 109 -14.78 0.27 9.48
N LEU A 110 -14.15 1.41 9.75
CA LEU A 110 -12.70 1.56 9.67
C LEU A 110 -11.97 0.69 10.70
N PHE A 111 -12.47 0.59 11.93
CA PHE A 111 -11.76 -0.14 13.00
C PHE A 111 -12.23 -1.58 13.22
N ALA A 112 -13.46 -1.94 12.83
CA ALA A 112 -14.01 -3.28 13.05
C ALA A 112 -14.46 -4.00 11.77
N GLY A 113 -14.59 -3.28 10.65
CA GLY A 113 -15.02 -3.82 9.37
C GLY A 113 -13.89 -4.30 8.46
N SER A 114 -14.25 -4.56 7.21
CA SER A 114 -13.36 -5.01 6.14
C SER A 114 -13.70 -4.33 4.80
N SER A 115 -12.79 -4.44 3.83
CA SER A 115 -13.02 -3.94 2.46
C SER A 115 -14.10 -4.73 1.71
N GLN A 116 -14.44 -5.94 2.15
CA GLN A 116 -15.51 -6.75 1.55
C GLN A 116 -16.90 -6.16 1.79
N GLN A 117 -17.03 -5.23 2.73
CA GLN A 117 -18.28 -4.51 2.99
C GLN A 117 -18.51 -3.34 2.02
N ILE A 118 -17.63 -3.14 1.03
CA ILE A 118 -17.87 -2.21 -0.08
C ILE A 118 -18.72 -2.93 -1.11
N ARG A 119 -19.98 -2.54 -1.22
CA ARG A 119 -20.95 -3.12 -2.16
C ARG A 119 -20.83 -2.49 -3.54
N ASP A 120 -20.95 -1.17 -3.62
CA ASP A 120 -20.93 -0.44 -4.89
C ASP A 120 -19.86 0.66 -4.85
N VAL A 121 -19.28 0.96 -6.00
CA VAL A 121 -18.33 2.07 -6.17
C VAL A 121 -18.72 2.83 -7.42
N PHE A 122 -18.77 4.15 -7.28
CA PHE A 122 -19.06 5.09 -8.35
C PHE A 122 -17.85 5.99 -8.57
N VAL A 123 -17.48 6.18 -9.84
CA VAL A 123 -16.40 7.08 -10.27
C VAL A 123 -16.93 7.97 -11.38
N ALA A 124 -16.82 9.29 -11.21
CA ALA A 124 -17.39 10.29 -12.12
C ALA A 124 -18.88 10.04 -12.45
N GLY A 125 -19.65 9.59 -11.46
CA GLY A 125 -21.07 9.27 -11.57
C GLY A 125 -21.38 7.94 -12.26
N GLN A 126 -20.37 7.17 -12.66
CA GLN A 126 -20.55 5.86 -13.31
C GLN A 126 -20.34 4.73 -12.29
N PRO A 127 -21.25 3.74 -12.21
CA PRO A 127 -21.02 2.56 -11.40
C PRO A 127 -19.89 1.73 -12.01
N VAL A 128 -18.83 1.49 -11.24
CA VAL A 128 -17.66 0.68 -11.65
C VAL A 128 -17.56 -0.63 -10.87
N ILE A 129 -18.05 -0.64 -9.63
CA ILE A 129 -18.25 -1.85 -8.83
C ILE A 129 -19.74 -1.94 -8.51
N GLN A 130 -20.32 -3.11 -8.70
CA GLN A 130 -21.70 -3.41 -8.33
C GLN A 130 -21.74 -4.73 -7.57
N GLN A 131 -22.35 -4.74 -6.38
CA GLN A 131 -22.43 -5.93 -5.52
C GLN A 131 -21.05 -6.60 -5.27
N GLY A 132 -20.00 -5.81 -5.14
CA GLY A 132 -18.63 -6.26 -4.90
C GLY A 132 -17.86 -6.68 -6.16
N HIS A 133 -18.47 -6.61 -7.34
CA HIS A 133 -17.88 -7.09 -8.59
C HIS A 133 -17.55 -5.96 -9.58
N HIS A 134 -16.38 -6.05 -10.20
CA HIS A 134 -15.99 -5.21 -11.34
C HIS A 134 -16.29 -5.95 -12.65
N ALA A 135 -16.87 -5.27 -13.64
CA ALA A 135 -17.24 -5.89 -14.93
C ALA A 135 -16.06 -6.57 -15.68
N ALA A 136 -14.84 -6.12 -15.43
CA ALA A 136 -13.62 -6.67 -16.05
C ALA A 136 -12.76 -7.56 -15.12
N GLU A 137 -13.23 -7.92 -13.93
CA GLU A 137 -12.38 -8.62 -12.94
C GLU A 137 -11.84 -9.96 -13.43
N GLU A 138 -12.66 -10.78 -14.10
CA GLU A 138 -12.23 -12.07 -14.62
C GLU A 138 -11.16 -11.92 -15.70
N ALA A 139 -11.39 -11.00 -16.64
CA ALA A 139 -10.43 -10.71 -17.71
C ALA A 139 -9.11 -10.17 -17.15
N ALA A 140 -9.17 -9.27 -16.16
CA ALA A 140 -8.01 -8.72 -15.48
C ALA A 140 -7.23 -9.81 -14.72
N ALA A 141 -7.92 -10.69 -13.99
CA ALA A 141 -7.31 -11.80 -13.25
C ALA A 141 -6.61 -12.81 -14.18
N ALA A 142 -7.24 -13.15 -15.31
CA ALA A 142 -6.64 -13.99 -16.32
C ALA A 142 -5.38 -13.34 -16.94
N GLY A 143 -5.46 -12.04 -17.26
CA GLY A 143 -4.35 -11.26 -17.79
C GLY A 143 -3.16 -11.18 -16.83
N ALA A 144 -3.43 -10.89 -15.55
CA ALA A 144 -2.42 -10.86 -14.50
C ALA A 144 -1.74 -12.22 -14.31
N THR A 145 -2.52 -13.30 -14.28
CA THR A 145 -1.99 -14.67 -14.18
C THR A 145 -1.08 -15.01 -15.36
N ALA A 146 -1.50 -14.68 -16.58
CA ALA A 146 -0.71 -14.90 -17.78
C ALA A 146 0.58 -14.07 -17.79
N ALA A 147 0.52 -12.80 -17.36
CA ALA A 147 1.68 -11.94 -17.19
C ALA A 147 2.68 -12.51 -16.17
N GLY A 148 2.21 -12.95 -15.00
CA GLY A 148 3.05 -13.57 -13.97
C GLY A 148 3.76 -14.84 -14.46
N LYS A 149 3.05 -15.73 -15.17
CA LYS A 149 3.64 -16.92 -15.79
C LYS A 149 4.75 -16.57 -16.80
N ARG A 150 4.52 -15.57 -17.66
CA ARG A 150 5.50 -15.09 -18.64
C ARG A 150 6.75 -14.48 -17.97
N ALA A 151 6.56 -13.68 -16.92
CA ALA A 151 7.66 -13.11 -16.15
C ALA A 151 8.54 -14.20 -15.51
N LYS A 152 7.91 -15.21 -14.89
CA LYS A 152 8.61 -16.37 -14.29
C LYS A 152 9.42 -17.14 -15.33
N LEU A 153 8.83 -17.45 -16.49
CA LEU A 153 9.54 -18.16 -17.57
C LEU A 153 10.72 -17.35 -18.12
N SER A 154 10.55 -16.04 -18.26
CA SER A 154 11.61 -15.13 -18.73
C SER A 154 12.78 -15.07 -17.74
N ALA A 155 12.50 -15.06 -16.43
CA ALA A 155 13.51 -15.12 -15.38
C ALA A 155 14.30 -16.44 -15.42
N ILE A 156 13.63 -17.59 -15.58
CA ILE A 156 14.28 -18.90 -15.70
C ILE A 156 15.20 -18.95 -16.93
N ARG A 157 14.73 -18.44 -18.08
CA ARG A 157 15.53 -18.39 -19.31
C ARG A 157 16.77 -17.50 -19.15
N ARG A 158 16.65 -16.36 -18.46
CA ARG A 158 17.77 -15.46 -18.16
C ARG A 158 18.79 -16.14 -17.25
N ALA A 159 18.35 -16.79 -16.18
CA ALA A 159 19.22 -17.51 -15.25
C ALA A 159 20.02 -18.64 -15.93
N ARG A 160 19.38 -19.39 -16.85
CA ARG A 160 20.05 -20.45 -17.63
C ARG A 160 21.11 -19.91 -18.58
N ARG A 161 20.88 -18.75 -19.20
CA ARG A 161 21.86 -18.11 -20.10
C ARG A 161 23.08 -17.57 -19.33
N SER A 162 22.88 -17.04 -18.12
CA SER A 162 24.01 -16.61 -17.28
C SER A 162 24.85 -17.78 -16.75
N SER A 163 24.25 -18.97 -16.55
CA SER A 163 25.00 -20.15 -16.11
C SER A 163 25.76 -20.88 -17.23
N SER A 164 25.39 -20.69 -18.49
CA SER A 164 26.04 -21.36 -19.64
C SER A 164 27.23 -20.60 -20.24
N GLY A 165 27.67 -19.49 -19.61
CA GLY A 165 28.60 -18.53 -20.21
C GLY A 165 30.04 -18.51 -19.68
N ALA A 166 30.42 -19.34 -18.71
CA ALA A 166 31.80 -19.40 -18.23
C ALA A 166 32.52 -20.63 -18.81
N PRO A 167 33.51 -20.48 -19.70
CA PRO A 167 34.39 -21.59 -20.05
C PRO A 167 35.17 -21.97 -18.79
N VAL A 168 34.98 -23.19 -18.31
CA VAL A 168 35.86 -23.77 -17.29
C VAL A 168 37.23 -23.91 -17.94
N SER A 169 38.14 -22.99 -17.63
CA SER A 169 39.53 -23.13 -18.05
C SER A 169 40.10 -24.39 -17.38
N PRO A 170 40.75 -25.30 -18.12
CA PRO A 170 41.34 -26.49 -17.52
C PRO A 170 42.38 -26.07 -16.47
N PRO A 171 42.54 -26.84 -15.37
CA PRO A 171 43.52 -26.51 -14.35
C PRO A 171 44.92 -26.44 -14.98
N SER A 172 45.57 -25.29 -14.86
CA SER A 172 46.95 -25.11 -15.33
C SER A 172 47.87 -26.06 -14.56
N THR A 173 48.52 -26.97 -15.27
CA THR A 173 49.55 -27.84 -14.70
C THR A 173 50.69 -26.97 -14.15
N PRO A 174 51.06 -27.07 -12.87
CA PRO A 174 52.15 -26.26 -12.33
C PRO A 174 53.48 -26.76 -12.90
N THR A 175 54.02 -26.08 -13.89
CA THR A 175 55.41 -26.27 -14.32
C THR A 175 56.33 -25.63 -13.28
N GLY A 176 56.54 -26.31 -12.16
CA GLY A 176 57.56 -25.96 -11.18
C GLY A 176 58.94 -26.17 -11.77
N ARG A 177 59.55 -25.14 -12.35
CA ARG A 177 61.01 -25.12 -12.55
C ARG A 177 61.67 -24.79 -11.22
N TYR A 178 62.18 -25.82 -10.55
CA TYR A 178 63.09 -25.67 -9.42
C TYR A 178 64.32 -24.89 -9.88
N ARG A 179 64.59 -23.74 -9.27
CA ARG A 179 65.78 -22.93 -9.51
C ARG A 179 66.64 -23.00 -8.24
N PRO A 180 67.80 -23.69 -8.25
CA PRO A 180 68.66 -23.75 -7.07
C PRO A 180 69.30 -22.38 -6.84
N SER A 181 69.28 -21.93 -5.58
CA SER A 181 69.99 -20.73 -5.13
C SER A 181 71.49 -21.04 -4.99
N PRO A 182 72.41 -20.17 -5.44
CA PRO A 182 73.83 -20.38 -5.21
C PRO A 182 74.14 -20.13 -3.72
N ALA A 183 74.88 -21.06 -3.13
CA ALA A 183 75.43 -20.93 -1.79
C ALA A 183 76.47 -19.81 -1.77
N SER A 184 76.25 -18.81 -0.91
CA SER A 184 77.27 -17.83 -0.52
C SER A 184 78.19 -18.47 0.51
N ILE A 185 79.46 -18.60 0.15
CA ILE A 185 80.57 -18.92 1.05
C ILE A 185 80.95 -17.63 1.78
N GLY A 186 80.95 -17.68 3.12
CA GLY A 186 81.40 -16.63 4.03
C GLY A 186 81.34 -17.13 5.46
#